data_AF-A0A957TTI4-F1
#
_entry.id   AF-A0A957TTI4-F1
#
_cell.length_a   1.000
_cell.length_b   1.000
_cell.length_c   1.000
_cell.angle_alpha   90.00
_cell.angle_beta   90.00
_cell.angle_gamma   90.00
#
_symmetry.space_group_name_H-M   'P 1'
#
loop_
_entity.id
_entity.type
_entity.pdbx_description
1 polymer ?
#
loop_
_entity_poly.entity_id
_entity_poly.type
_entity_poly.pdbx_seq_one_letter_code
_entity_poly.pdbx_strand_id
1 'polypeptide(L)' 'MVSTIPTTHLPAVLIDSHCHLDVTQFDEDRADVLARAKASGVTTIVNPGIDLTHCRQAVALAEAEETVYAAVG' A
#
# COMPACT_ATOMS: atom_id res chain seq x y z
N MET A 1 -0.16 -25.16 27.55
CA MET A 1 -0.54 -23.75 27.79
C MET A 1 0.13 -22.91 26.72
N VAL A 2 -0.62 -22.45 25.72
CA VAL A 2 -0.09 -21.51 24.72
C VAL A 2 0.09 -20.18 25.44
N SER A 3 1.33 -19.72 25.55
CA SER A 3 1.66 -18.40 26.08
C SER A 3 1.11 -17.35 25.11
N THR A 4 -0.04 -16.76 25.46
CA THR A 4 -0.55 -15.58 24.78
C THR A 4 0.33 -14.40 25.19
N ILE A 5 1.37 -14.13 24.40
CA ILE A 5 2.13 -12.88 24.51
C ILE A 5 1.13 -11.75 24.27
N PRO A 6 0.91 -10.84 25.23
CA PRO A 6 0.08 -9.67 25.00
C PRO A 6 0.83 -8.78 24.02
N THR A 7 0.41 -8.78 22.77
CA THR A 7 0.86 -7.85 21.75
C THR A 7 0.24 -6.48 22.00
N THR A 8 0.71 -5.82 23.06
CA THR A 8 0.61 -4.35 23.14
C THR A 8 1.59 -3.78 22.12
N HIS A 9 1.25 -3.89 20.83
CA HIS A 9 1.95 -3.17 19.80
C HIS A 9 1.62 -1.69 20.02
N LEU A 10 2.67 -0.87 20.14
CA LEU A 10 2.55 0.57 19.84
C LEU A 10 1.79 0.70 18.50
N PRO A 11 0.98 1.74 18.27
CA PRO A 11 0.42 1.97 16.94
C PRO A 11 1.57 2.02 15.93
N ALA A 12 1.81 0.90 15.25
CA ALA A 12 2.97 0.70 14.43
C ALA A 12 2.67 1.38 13.11
N VAL A 13 3.35 2.50 12.87
CA VAL A 13 3.36 3.17 11.58
C VAL A 13 4.24 2.32 10.68
N LEU A 14 3.62 1.63 9.73
CA LEU A 14 4.26 0.74 8.78
C LEU A 14 4.31 1.38 7.40
N ILE A 15 5.38 1.06 6.68
CA ILE A 15 5.57 1.40 5.27
C ILE A 15 5.59 0.08 4.50
N ASP A 16 4.68 -0.07 3.54
CA ASP A 16 4.80 -1.12 2.52
C ASP A 16 5.74 -0.61 1.43
N SER A 17 6.95 -1.15 1.38
CA SER A 17 7.98 -0.71 0.46
C SER A 17 7.77 -1.21 -0.98
N HIS A 18 6.85 -2.14 -1.23
CA HIS A 18 6.65 -2.71 -2.57
C HIS A 18 5.27 -3.34 -2.71
N CYS A 19 4.32 -2.61 -3.29
CA CYS A 19 2.98 -3.09 -3.56
C CYS A 19 2.50 -2.69 -4.95
N HIS A 20 1.95 -3.62 -5.72
CA HIS A 20 1.34 -3.32 -7.02
C HIS A 20 -0.17 -3.12 -6.84
N LEU A 21 -0.59 -1.89 -6.54
CA LEU A 21 -2.01 -1.50 -6.46
C LEU A 21 -2.57 -1.10 -7.82
N ASP A 22 -1.72 -0.90 -8.82
CA ASP A 22 -2.04 -0.52 -10.20
C ASP A 22 -2.53 -1.69 -11.07
N VAL A 23 -2.52 -2.93 -10.55
CA VAL A 23 -3.02 -4.11 -11.27
C VAL A 23 -4.54 -4.22 -11.21
N THR A 24 -5.12 -4.90 -12.21
CA THR A 24 -6.57 -4.98 -12.42
C THR A 24 -7.32 -5.72 -11.31
N GLN A 25 -6.64 -6.58 -10.55
CA GLN A 25 -7.23 -7.30 -9.41
C GLN A 25 -7.75 -6.37 -8.31
N PHE A 26 -7.25 -5.12 -8.25
CA PHE A 26 -7.68 -4.12 -7.28
C PHE A 26 -8.62 -3.07 -7.86
N ASP A 27 -9.00 -3.11 -9.14
CA ASP A 27 -9.79 -2.04 -9.76
C ASP A 27 -11.15 -1.83 -9.07
N GLU A 28 -11.78 -2.90 -8.59
CA GLU A 28 -13.09 -2.85 -7.96
C GLU A 28 -13.06 -2.35 -6.50
N ASP A 29 -11.97 -2.61 -5.76
CA ASP A 29 -11.92 -2.40 -4.31
C ASP A 29 -10.67 -1.66 -3.80
N ARG A 30 -9.88 -1.02 -4.68
CA ARG A 30 -8.64 -0.31 -4.33
C ARG A 30 -8.79 0.64 -3.14
N ALA A 31 -9.86 1.44 -3.13
CA ALA A 31 -10.13 2.39 -2.05
C ALA A 31 -10.37 1.66 -0.70
N ASP A 32 -11.07 0.54 -0.73
CA ASP A 32 -11.32 -0.28 0.46
C ASP A 32 -10.04 -0.97 0.94
N VAL A 33 -9.18 -1.43 0.01
CA VAL A 33 -7.85 -1.97 0.32
C VAL A 33 -7.00 -0.94 1.05
N LEU A 34 -6.93 0.29 0.52
CA LEU A 34 -6.19 1.40 1.14
C LEU A 34 -6.74 1.75 2.53
N ALA A 35 -8.06 1.77 2.69
CA ALA A 35 -8.69 2.00 4.00
C ALA A 35 -8.32 0.90 5.01
N ARG A 36 -8.34 -0.38 4.60
CA ARG A 36 -7.93 -1.52 5.44
C ARG A 36 -6.43 -1.46 5.79
N ALA A 37 -5.58 -1.10 4.83
CA ALA A 37 -4.14 -0.93 5.05
C ALA A 37 -3.88 0.13 6.12
N LYS A 38 -4.50 1.31 5.98
CA LYS A 38 -4.42 2.40 6.96
C LYS A 38 -4.93 2.00 8.34
N ALA A 39 -6.07 1.32 8.42
CA ALA A 39 -6.62 0.82 9.68
C ALA A 39 -5.70 -0.20 10.38
N SER A 40 -4.85 -0.89 9.59
CA SER A 40 -3.87 -1.86 10.08
C SER A 40 -2.49 -1.24 10.38
N GLY A 41 -2.34 0.08 10.23
CA GLY A 41 -1.09 0.81 10.49
C GLY A 41 -0.18 1.00 9.28
N VAL A 42 -0.53 0.48 8.10
CA VAL A 42 0.21 0.72 6.85
C VAL A 42 -0.24 2.07 6.29
N THR A 43 0.50 3.13 6.61
CA THR A 43 0.14 4.51 6.26
C THR A 43 0.89 5.05 5.05
N THR A 44 1.84 4.27 4.52
CA THR A 44 2.66 4.64 3.37
C THR A 44 2.89 3.40 2.52
N ILE A 45 2.67 3.51 1.21
CA ILE A 45 2.82 2.41 0.26
C ILE A 45 3.65 2.91 -0.92
N VAL A 46 4.63 2.12 -1.35
CA VAL A 46 5.39 2.39 -2.57
C VAL A 46 4.91 1.46 -3.68
N ASN A 47 4.42 2.04 -4.77
CA ASN A 47 3.98 1.34 -5.98
C ASN A 47 5.05 1.40 -7.08
N PRO A 48 5.81 0.32 -7.34
CA PRO A 48 6.83 0.31 -8.37
C PRO A 48 6.22 0.03 -9.75
N GLY A 49 6.62 0.82 -10.75
CA GLY A 49 6.36 0.49 -12.15
C GLY A 49 7.34 -0.58 -12.65
N ILE A 50 6.86 -1.47 -13.51
CA ILE A 50 7.65 -2.58 -14.10
C ILE A 50 8.03 -2.35 -15.57
N ASP A 51 7.40 -1.36 -16.21
CA ASP A 51 7.74 -0.84 -17.54
C ASP A 51 7.22 0.60 -17.67
N LEU A 52 7.37 1.22 -18.83
CA LEU A 52 6.93 2.61 -19.07
C LEU A 52 5.43 2.82 -18.84
N THR A 53 4.59 1.83 -19.20
CA THR A 53 3.13 1.93 -19.04
C THR A 53 2.77 1.86 -17.56
N HIS A 54 3.33 0.90 -16.84
CA HIS A 54 3.09 0.72 -15.40
C HIS A 54 3.69 1.87 -14.58
N CYS A 55 4.82 2.44 -14.99
CA CYS A 55 5.36 3.66 -14.37
C CYS A 55 4.37 4.83 -14.45
N ARG A 56 3.68 5.01 -15.59
CA ARG A 56 2.64 6.05 -15.72
C ARG A 56 1.43 5.76 -14.84
N GLN A 57 1.02 4.50 -14.75
CA GLN A 57 -0.08 4.08 -13.88
C GLN A 57 0.26 4.29 -12.39
N ALA A 58 1.47 3.92 -11.98
CA ALA A 58 1.97 4.14 -10.62
C ALA A 58 2.00 5.63 -10.26
N VAL A 59 2.46 6.50 -11.17
CA VAL A 59 2.42 7.97 -10.96
C VAL A 59 0.99 8.48 -10.85
N ALA A 60 0.10 8.08 -11.77
CA ALA A 60 -1.31 8.50 -11.71
C ALA A 60 -2.00 8.03 -10.42
N LEU A 61 -1.66 6.85 -9.92
CA LEU A 61 -2.17 6.36 -8.65
C LEU A 61 -1.64 7.17 -7.46
N ALA A 62 -0.33 7.50 -7.44
CA ALA A 62 0.27 8.32 -6.39
C ALA A 62 -0.28 9.76 -6.38
N GLU A 63 -0.69 10.29 -7.54
CA GLU A 63 -1.39 11.58 -7.62
C GLU A 63 -2.82 11.52 -7.05
N ALA A 64 -3.49 10.37 -7.17
CA ALA A 64 -4.85 10.17 -6.71
C ALA A 64 -4.95 9.83 -5.21
N GLU A 65 -3.92 9.19 -4.65
CA GLU A 65 -3.95 8.61 -3.29
C GLU A 65 -2.79 9.13 -2.43
N GLU A 66 -3.11 9.93 -1.40
CA GLU A 66 -2.11 10.60 -0.53
C GLU A 66 -1.12 9.63 0.15
N THR A 67 -1.55 8.39 0.41
CA THR A 67 -0.72 7.37 1.08
C THR A 67 0.16 6.56 0.12
N VAL A 68 0.06 6.79 -1.19
CA VAL A 68 0.77 6.02 -2.23
C VAL A 68 1.87 6.88 -2.86
N TYR A 69 3.05 6.30 -3.00
CA TYR A 69 4.21 6.89 -3.67
C TYR A 69 4.61 6.02 -4.85
N ALA A 70 5.02 6.62 -5.96
CA ALA A 70 5.48 5.89 -7.13
C ALA A 70 7.00 5.69 -7.10
N ALA A 71 7.46 4.50 -7.47
CA ALA A 71 8.86 4.24 -7.85
C ALA A 71 8.92 3.95 -9.35
N VAL A 72 9.78 4.68 -10.08
CA VAL A 72 9.94 4.54 -11.53
C VAL A 72 11.40 4.20 -11.85
N GLY A 73 11.62 3.27 -12.79
CA GLY A 73 12.96 2.78 -13.16
C GLY A 73 12.92 1.73 -14.26
#